data_AF-A0AAE9DLJ3-F1
#
_entry.id   AF-A0AAE9DLJ3-F1
#
_cell.length_a   1.000
_cell.length_b   1.000
_cell.length_c   1.000
_cell.angle_alpha   90.00
_cell.angle_beta   90.00
_cell.angle_gamma   90.00
#
_symmetry.space_group_name_H-M   'P 1'
#
loop_
_entity.id
_entity.type
_entity.pdbx_description
1 polymer ?
#
loop_
_entity_poly.entity_id
_entity_poly.type
_entity_poly.pdbx_seq_one_letter_code
_entity_poly.pdbx_strand_id
1 'polypeptide(L)'
;MNRFVILLLAIGYSSANFCTDSTGHWFASLAEGVTDYAYGGSRLNNKYYCFEGCLNTGTALQNYKIDLAGTNATMLERSRPLKEIVYLHAQPKIRDDDDPNAEFCVDPVLRQDIANALQKTTQNSCKNIVNTLVLNLNRPGWAITCIQFDEFALDGVISDKNFCSYDAVQNNEIYTIRLGKLDMS
;
A
#
# COMPACT_ATOMS: atom_id res chain seq x y z
N MET A 1 -22.26 9.06 37.53
CA MET A 1 -22.00 7.87 36.69
C MET A 1 -22.18 8.25 35.24
N ASN A 2 -21.11 8.74 34.60
CA ASN A 2 -21.13 9.18 33.21
C ASN A 2 -21.13 7.96 32.29
N ARG A 3 -22.25 7.79 31.58
CA ARG A 3 -22.38 6.84 30.47
C ARG A 3 -21.60 7.40 29.29
N PHE A 4 -20.44 6.82 28.99
CA PHE A 4 -19.78 6.97 27.70
C PHE A 4 -20.69 6.35 26.64
N VAL A 5 -21.53 7.19 26.03
CA VAL A 5 -22.17 6.88 24.76
C VAL A 5 -21.06 7.00 23.72
N ILE A 6 -20.43 5.87 23.42
CA ILE A 6 -19.67 5.71 22.19
C ILE A 6 -20.70 5.85 21.08
N LEU A 7 -20.84 7.07 20.55
CA LEU A 7 -21.41 7.26 19.23
C LEU A 7 -20.45 6.53 18.28
N LEU A 8 -20.75 5.26 18.03
CA LEU A 8 -20.53 4.66 16.73
C LEU A 8 -21.26 5.56 15.75
N LEU A 9 -20.57 6.61 15.28
CA LEU A 9 -20.75 7.10 13.94
C LEU A 9 -20.49 5.87 13.06
N ALA A 10 -21.55 5.09 12.87
CA ALA A 10 -21.75 4.38 11.64
C ALA A 10 -21.73 5.47 10.58
N ILE A 11 -20.53 5.83 10.13
CA ILE A 11 -20.34 6.44 8.84
C ILE A 11 -20.95 5.40 7.93
N GLY A 12 -22.20 5.64 7.55
CA GLY A 12 -22.79 5.02 6.39
C GLY A 12 -21.92 5.47 5.23
N TYR A 13 -20.79 4.79 5.04
CA TYR A 13 -20.14 4.71 3.77
C TYR A 13 -21.14 3.95 2.90
N SER A 14 -22.07 4.69 2.31
CA SER A 14 -22.55 4.30 1.01
C SER A 14 -21.29 4.11 0.18
N SER A 15 -21.03 2.87 -0.20
CA SER A 15 -19.96 2.41 -1.09
C SER A 15 -20.14 3.05 -2.47
N ALA A 16 -19.98 4.36 -2.54
CA ALA A 16 -20.10 5.14 -3.75
C ALA A 16 -18.87 4.85 -4.61
N ASN A 17 -19.01 3.85 -5.46
CA ASN A 17 -18.18 3.60 -6.64
C ASN A 17 -16.70 3.30 -6.35
N PHE A 18 -16.43 2.31 -5.49
CA PHE A 18 -15.11 1.66 -5.55
C PHE A 18 -14.99 1.03 -6.94
N CYS A 19 -14.01 1.44 -7.73
CA CYS A 19 -13.72 0.82 -9.01
C CYS A 19 -13.47 -0.67 -8.81
N THR A 20 -14.52 -1.45 -8.96
CA THR A 20 -14.56 -2.87 -8.75
C THR A 20 -15.42 -3.41 -9.86
N ASP A 21 -14.89 -4.37 -10.60
CA ASP A 21 -15.77 -5.36 -11.18
C ASP A 21 -16.17 -6.32 -10.03
N SER A 22 -17.34 -6.95 -10.10
CA SER A 22 -17.83 -7.83 -9.02
C SER A 22 -17.12 -9.19 -8.98
N THR A 23 -15.98 -9.36 -9.66
CA THR A 23 -15.30 -10.65 -9.87
C THR A 23 -13.82 -10.61 -9.48
N GLY A 24 -13.24 -11.73 -9.07
CA GLY A 24 -11.81 -11.81 -8.73
C GLY A 24 -11.45 -11.29 -7.33
N HIS A 25 -10.15 -11.17 -7.07
CA HIS A 25 -9.60 -10.84 -5.75
C HIS A 25 -9.23 -9.35 -5.66
N TRP A 26 -10.08 -8.59 -4.97
CA TRP A 26 -9.93 -7.14 -4.84
C TRP A 26 -9.31 -6.75 -3.50
N PHE A 27 -8.38 -5.80 -3.53
CA PHE A 27 -7.69 -5.27 -2.37
C PHE A 27 -7.83 -3.76 -2.33
N ALA A 28 -8.52 -3.25 -1.31
CA ALA A 28 -8.74 -1.83 -1.11
C ALA A 28 -7.76 -1.25 -0.08
N SER A 29 -7.52 0.06 -0.18
CA SER A 29 -6.94 0.83 0.91
C SER A 29 -7.37 2.28 0.82
N LEU A 30 -7.58 2.86 1.99
CA LEU A 30 -7.85 4.27 2.23
C LEU A 30 -6.76 4.81 3.16
N ALA A 31 -6.26 6.00 2.88
CA ALA A 31 -5.39 6.74 3.78
C ALA A 31 -5.97 8.14 4.03
N GLU A 32 -5.88 8.60 5.28
CA GLU A 32 -6.17 9.96 5.73
C GLU A 32 -4.86 10.65 6.15
N GLY A 33 -4.84 11.99 6.15
CA GLY A 33 -3.63 12.76 6.36
C GLY A 33 -2.64 12.67 5.20
N VAL A 34 -3.12 12.50 3.96
CA VAL A 34 -2.25 12.31 2.79
C VAL A 34 -1.49 13.58 2.45
N THR A 35 -0.16 13.47 2.42
CA THR A 35 0.76 14.56 2.12
C THR A 35 1.42 14.44 0.75
N ASP A 36 1.55 13.21 0.22
CA ASP A 36 2.05 12.93 -1.12
C ASP A 36 1.52 11.59 -1.65
N TYR A 37 1.34 11.46 -2.96
CA TYR A 37 0.88 10.21 -3.58
C TYR A 37 1.30 10.12 -5.05
N ALA A 38 1.50 8.88 -5.53
CA ALA A 38 1.74 8.61 -6.94
C ALA A 38 1.41 7.16 -7.31
N TYR A 39 1.22 6.92 -8.60
CA TYR A 39 1.14 5.57 -9.16
C TYR A 39 1.98 5.45 -10.43
N GLY A 40 2.37 4.22 -10.77
CA GLY A 40 3.13 3.87 -11.95
C GLY A 40 3.09 2.37 -12.22
N GLY A 41 3.87 1.93 -13.20
CA GLY A 41 3.84 0.57 -13.71
C GLY A 41 2.74 0.42 -14.75
N SER A 42 1.79 -0.49 -14.49
CA SER A 42 0.62 -0.68 -15.34
C SER A 42 -0.26 0.58 -15.42
N ARG A 43 -0.84 0.81 -16.60
CA ARG A 43 -1.81 1.90 -16.81
C ARG A 43 -3.07 1.65 -15.98
N LEU A 44 -3.60 2.72 -15.38
CA LEU A 44 -4.90 2.68 -14.71
C LEU A 44 -6.01 2.25 -15.67
N ASN A 45 -6.84 1.34 -15.18
CA ASN A 45 -8.04 0.88 -15.86
C ASN A 45 -8.97 0.33 -14.80
N ASN A 46 -10.10 1.00 -14.64
CA ASN A 46 -11.04 0.75 -13.56
C ASN A 46 -11.64 -0.67 -13.58
N LYS A 47 -11.45 -1.46 -14.65
CA LYS A 47 -11.75 -2.90 -14.67
C LYS A 47 -10.91 -3.68 -13.66
N TYR A 48 -9.65 -3.30 -13.43
CA TYR A 48 -8.72 -4.08 -12.59
C TYR A 48 -7.88 -3.24 -11.63
N TYR A 49 -7.86 -1.91 -11.76
CA TYR A 49 -7.02 -1.06 -10.94
C TYR A 49 -7.51 0.40 -10.91
N CYS A 50 -7.66 0.94 -9.70
CA CYS A 50 -7.94 2.35 -9.46
C CYS A 50 -7.04 2.95 -8.39
N PHE A 51 -6.74 4.23 -8.59
CA PHE A 51 -5.94 5.02 -7.68
C PHE A 51 -6.37 6.48 -7.77
N GLU A 52 -6.81 7.03 -6.65
CA GLU A 52 -7.29 8.40 -6.54
C GLU A 52 -6.67 9.04 -5.29
N GLY A 53 -6.16 10.25 -5.43
CA GLY A 53 -5.62 11.02 -4.31
C GLY A 53 -6.11 12.46 -4.39
N CYS A 54 -6.31 13.09 -3.24
CA CYS A 54 -6.75 14.47 -3.15
C CYS A 54 -6.07 15.16 -1.97
N LEU A 55 -5.07 16.00 -2.26
CA LEU A 55 -4.32 16.74 -1.22
C LEU A 55 -5.21 17.76 -0.50
N ASN A 56 -6.26 18.29 -1.16
CA ASN A 56 -7.17 19.24 -0.54
C ASN A 56 -8.03 18.61 0.56
N THR A 57 -8.39 17.34 0.40
CA THR A 57 -9.14 16.58 1.42
C THR A 57 -8.23 15.77 2.32
N GLY A 58 -6.93 15.65 1.99
CA GLY A 58 -5.96 14.85 2.72
C GLY A 58 -6.24 13.34 2.62
N THR A 59 -6.78 12.87 1.50
CA THR A 59 -7.17 11.46 1.36
C THR A 59 -6.62 10.80 0.10
N ALA A 60 -6.37 9.50 0.17
CA ALA A 60 -6.03 8.67 -0.99
C ALA A 60 -6.71 7.30 -0.90
N LEU A 61 -7.19 6.84 -2.04
CA LEU A 61 -7.90 5.60 -2.26
C LEU A 61 -7.15 4.78 -3.31
N GLN A 62 -7.03 3.48 -3.06
CA GLN A 62 -6.40 2.56 -3.99
C GLN A 62 -7.14 1.23 -3.98
N ASN A 63 -7.31 0.64 -5.17
CA ASN A 63 -8.00 -0.63 -5.32
C ASN A 63 -7.39 -1.47 -6.42
N TYR A 64 -7.13 -2.75 -6.15
CA TYR A 64 -6.41 -3.66 -7.05
C TYR A 64 -7.17 -4.96 -7.22
N LYS A 65 -7.35 -5.40 -8.45
CA LYS A 65 -7.65 -6.80 -8.78
C LYS A 65 -6.33 -7.53 -8.98
N ILE A 66 -5.97 -8.42 -8.06
CA ILE A 66 -4.66 -9.09 -8.07
C ILE A 66 -4.77 -10.51 -8.60
N ASP A 67 -3.86 -10.87 -9.51
CA ASP A 67 -3.63 -12.24 -9.97
C ASP A 67 -2.85 -12.97 -8.88
N LEU A 68 -3.53 -13.60 -7.92
CA LEU A 68 -2.87 -14.30 -6.82
C LEU A 68 -2.00 -15.44 -7.33
N ALA A 69 -0.85 -15.69 -6.68
CA ALA A 69 0.09 -16.75 -7.07
C ALA A 69 -0.40 -18.17 -6.69
N GLY A 70 -1.71 -18.41 -6.69
CA GLY A 70 -2.34 -19.68 -6.31
C GLY A 70 -2.38 -19.94 -4.81
N THR A 71 -2.18 -18.92 -3.96
CA THR A 71 -2.31 -19.09 -2.51
C THR A 71 -3.78 -18.99 -2.07
N ASN A 72 -4.18 -19.80 -1.10
CA ASN A 72 -5.46 -19.65 -0.37
C ASN A 72 -5.31 -18.64 0.77
N ALA A 73 -4.45 -17.62 0.61
CA ALA A 73 -4.20 -16.67 1.68
C ALA A 73 -5.48 -15.87 1.98
N THR A 74 -5.77 -15.70 3.27
CA THR A 74 -6.92 -14.93 3.71
C THR A 74 -6.56 -13.45 3.67
N MET A 75 -7.41 -12.63 3.03
CA MET A 75 -7.26 -11.18 3.11
C MET A 75 -7.46 -10.75 4.55
N LEU A 76 -6.55 -9.93 5.05
CA LEU A 76 -6.66 -9.28 6.35
C LEU A 76 -6.90 -7.80 6.13
N GLU A 77 -7.86 -7.25 6.87
CA GLU A 77 -8.02 -5.80 7.01
C GLU A 77 -7.23 -5.36 8.24
N ARG A 78 -6.44 -4.30 8.09
CA ARG A 78 -5.71 -3.72 9.22
C ARG A 78 -5.86 -2.20 9.23
N SER A 79 -5.88 -1.66 10.44
CA SER A 79 -5.74 -0.23 10.70
C SER A 79 -4.27 0.07 10.95
N ARG A 80 -3.78 1.16 10.37
CA ARG A 80 -2.38 1.55 10.37
C ARG A 80 -2.21 3.00 10.79
N PRO A 81 -2.21 3.31 12.10
CA PRO A 81 -1.79 4.60 12.59
C PRO A 81 -0.30 4.84 12.25
N LEU A 82 0.08 6.05 11.81
CA LEU A 82 1.47 6.34 11.44
C LEU A 82 2.47 5.95 12.54
N LYS A 83 2.13 6.25 13.81
CA LYS A 83 2.97 5.93 14.98
C LYS A 83 3.34 4.45 15.10
N GLU A 84 2.46 3.54 14.68
CA GLU A 84 2.70 2.10 14.77
C GLU A 84 3.67 1.64 13.69
N ILE A 85 3.58 2.24 12.50
CA ILE A 85 4.53 2.00 11.41
C ILE A 85 5.91 2.54 11.80
N VAL A 86 5.97 3.78 12.32
CA VAL A 86 7.23 4.35 12.84
C VAL A 86 7.84 3.46 13.90
N TYR A 87 7.04 3.01 14.87
CA TYR A 87 7.51 2.13 15.93
C TYR A 87 8.06 0.80 15.38
N LEU A 88 7.35 0.16 14.46
CA LEU A 88 7.76 -1.09 13.83
C LEU A 88 9.09 -0.94 13.08
N HIS A 89 9.27 0.14 12.33
CA HIS A 89 10.50 0.39 11.55
C HIS A 89 11.66 0.94 12.36
N ALA A 90 11.42 1.43 13.59
CA ALA A 90 12.46 1.85 14.52
C ALA A 90 13.06 0.68 15.34
N GLN A 91 12.46 -0.52 15.28
CA GLN A 91 12.97 -1.66 16.05
C GLN A 91 14.34 -2.12 15.52
N PRO A 92 15.27 -2.48 16.41
CA PRO A 92 16.56 -3.02 15.99
C PRO A 92 16.35 -4.34 15.25
N LYS A 93 16.97 -4.48 14.07
CA LYS A 93 17.03 -5.75 13.34
C LYS A 93 18.02 -6.66 14.06
N ILE A 94 17.52 -7.60 14.84
CA ILE A 94 18.33 -8.55 15.63
C ILE A 94 18.65 -9.79 14.77
N ARG A 95 17.81 -10.10 13.78
CA ARG A 95 17.97 -11.19 12.82
C ARG A 95 17.54 -10.76 11.40
N ASP A 96 17.97 -11.49 10.38
CA ASP A 96 17.59 -11.24 8.98
C ASP A 96 16.07 -11.43 8.72
N ASP A 97 15.38 -12.19 9.58
CA ASP A 97 13.93 -12.37 9.60
C ASP A 97 13.16 -11.20 10.25
N ASP A 98 13.85 -10.19 10.82
CA ASP A 98 13.23 -9.01 11.44
C ASP A 98 12.95 -7.89 10.43
N ASP A 99 12.81 -8.20 9.13
CA ASP A 99 12.37 -7.19 8.16
C ASP A 99 10.90 -6.84 8.44
N PRO A 100 10.58 -5.59 8.81
CA PRO A 100 9.22 -5.16 9.13
C PRO A 100 8.26 -5.28 7.94
N ASN A 101 8.77 -5.44 6.71
CA ASN A 101 7.97 -5.63 5.51
C ASN A 101 7.69 -7.11 5.19
N ALA A 102 8.29 -8.07 5.89
CA ALA A 102 8.25 -9.48 5.50
C ALA A 102 6.85 -10.12 5.54
N GLU A 103 5.97 -9.63 6.41
CA GLU A 103 4.62 -10.20 6.61
C GLU A 103 3.72 -10.02 5.37
N PHE A 104 3.79 -8.84 4.74
CA PHE A 104 2.91 -8.45 3.63
C PHE A 104 3.65 -8.11 2.34
N CYS A 105 4.97 -8.32 2.32
CA CYS A 105 5.80 -8.37 1.12
C CYS A 105 6.67 -9.64 1.19
N VAL A 106 6.02 -10.78 0.97
CA VAL A 106 6.57 -12.10 1.33
C VAL A 106 7.71 -12.58 0.44
N ASP A 107 7.87 -12.01 -0.76
CA ASP A 107 8.99 -12.33 -1.65
C ASP A 107 10.27 -11.59 -1.20
N PRO A 108 11.27 -12.27 -0.62
CA PRO A 108 12.49 -11.63 -0.15
C PRO A 108 13.33 -11.05 -1.29
N VAL A 109 13.26 -11.63 -2.50
CA VAL A 109 13.97 -11.09 -3.67
C VAL A 109 13.34 -9.76 -4.06
N LEU A 110 12.01 -9.70 -4.12
CA LEU A 110 11.30 -8.44 -4.39
C LEU A 110 11.61 -7.37 -3.33
N ARG A 111 11.62 -7.72 -2.03
CA ARG A 111 12.00 -6.77 -0.97
C ARG A 111 13.41 -6.22 -1.17
N GLN A 112 14.37 -7.10 -1.48
CA GLN A 112 15.74 -6.68 -1.74
C GLN A 112 15.85 -5.79 -2.98
N ASP A 113 15.13 -6.13 -4.05
CA ASP A 113 15.09 -5.33 -5.28
C ASP A 113 14.49 -3.93 -5.02
N ILE A 114 13.42 -3.84 -4.24
CA ILE A 114 12.81 -2.56 -3.82
C ILE A 114 13.84 -1.76 -3.01
N ALA A 115 14.45 -2.36 -1.99
CA ALA A 115 15.45 -1.68 -1.16
C ALA A 115 16.63 -1.14 -2.00
N ASN A 116 17.14 -1.94 -2.94
CA ASN A 116 18.22 -1.55 -3.85
C ASN A 116 17.80 -0.44 -4.82
N ALA A 117 16.57 -0.49 -5.34
CA ALA A 117 16.03 0.55 -6.20
C ALA A 117 15.88 1.87 -5.44
N LEU A 118 15.38 1.82 -4.21
CA LEU A 118 15.16 3.01 -3.38
C LEU A 118 16.46 3.78 -3.06
N GLN A 119 17.62 3.12 -3.02
CA GLN A 119 18.92 3.79 -2.88
C GLN A 119 19.27 4.72 -4.06
N LYS A 120 18.61 4.57 -5.20
CA LYS A 120 18.79 5.41 -6.40
C LYS A 120 17.83 6.61 -6.43
N THR A 121 16.97 6.74 -5.42
CA THR A 121 16.01 7.83 -5.32
C THR A 121 16.75 9.14 -5.01
N THR A 122 16.55 10.15 -5.84
CA THR A 122 17.21 11.47 -5.70
C THR A 122 16.43 12.50 -4.88
N GLN A 123 15.16 12.22 -4.59
CA GLN A 123 14.19 13.10 -3.93
C GLN A 123 13.16 12.24 -3.20
N ASN A 124 12.83 12.63 -1.98
CA ASN A 124 11.80 11.98 -1.17
C ASN A 124 10.42 12.49 -1.60
N SER A 125 9.84 11.83 -2.60
CA SER A 125 8.45 12.03 -3.00
C SER A 125 7.92 10.74 -3.59
N CYS A 126 6.64 10.47 -3.43
CA CYS A 126 5.97 9.33 -4.03
C CYS A 126 6.16 9.28 -5.54
N LYS A 127 6.13 10.43 -6.23
CA LYS A 127 6.40 10.49 -7.67
C LYS A 127 7.79 9.96 -8.01
N ASN A 128 8.82 10.41 -7.29
CA ASN A 128 10.19 9.99 -7.58
C ASN A 128 10.47 8.55 -7.16
N ILE A 129 9.91 8.11 -6.03
CA ILE A 129 9.94 6.72 -5.56
C ILE A 129 9.32 5.81 -6.63
N VAL A 130 8.09 6.08 -7.07
CA VAL A 130 7.41 5.28 -8.08
C VAL A 130 8.19 5.24 -9.39
N ASN A 131 8.66 6.39 -9.89
CA ASN A 131 9.45 6.43 -11.11
C ASN A 131 10.73 5.58 -11.00
N THR A 132 11.41 5.67 -9.85
CA THR A 132 12.62 4.89 -9.58
C THR A 132 12.31 3.39 -9.57
N LEU A 133 11.23 2.97 -8.90
CA LEU A 133 10.82 1.56 -8.87
C LEU A 133 10.42 1.05 -10.26
N VAL A 134 9.62 1.79 -11.03
CA VAL A 134 9.22 1.39 -12.39
C VAL A 134 10.41 1.20 -13.32
N LEU A 135 11.44 2.06 -13.20
CA LEU A 135 12.64 1.96 -14.03
C LEU A 135 13.60 0.85 -13.62
N ASN A 136 13.59 0.44 -12.36
CA ASN A 136 14.58 -0.50 -11.82
C ASN A 136 14.00 -1.90 -11.54
N LEU A 137 12.67 -2.04 -11.42
CA LEU A 137 12.01 -3.32 -11.22
C LEU A 137 11.48 -3.86 -12.55
N ASN A 138 11.93 -5.04 -12.95
CA ASN A 138 11.39 -5.74 -14.12
C ASN A 138 10.10 -6.50 -13.75
N ARG A 139 8.99 -5.75 -13.57
CA ARG A 139 7.69 -6.29 -13.13
C ARG A 139 6.57 -5.90 -14.11
N PRO A 140 6.56 -6.44 -15.34
CA PRO A 140 5.51 -6.15 -16.30
C PRO A 140 4.14 -6.63 -15.80
N GLY A 141 3.10 -5.83 -16.03
CA GLY A 141 1.74 -6.11 -15.54
C GLY A 141 1.50 -5.75 -14.08
N TRP A 142 2.50 -5.25 -13.36
CA TRP A 142 2.32 -4.81 -11.97
C TRP A 142 1.94 -3.33 -11.90
N ALA A 143 0.97 -3.02 -11.05
CA ALA A 143 0.74 -1.67 -10.56
C ALA A 143 1.69 -1.38 -9.39
N ILE A 144 2.18 -0.15 -9.31
CA ILE A 144 2.97 0.36 -8.21
C ILE A 144 2.33 1.65 -7.73
N THR A 145 1.97 1.75 -6.46
CA THR A 145 1.60 3.01 -5.82
C THR A 145 2.55 3.37 -4.72
N CYS A 146 2.53 4.66 -4.39
CA CYS A 146 3.08 5.19 -3.17
C CYS A 146 2.07 6.16 -2.57
N ILE A 147 1.91 6.09 -1.26
CA ILE A 147 1.21 7.08 -0.45
C ILE A 147 2.11 7.46 0.72
N GLN A 148 2.29 8.75 0.93
CA GLN A 148 2.77 9.34 2.17
C GLN A 148 1.57 9.92 2.91
N PHE A 149 1.41 9.53 4.17
CA PHE A 149 0.35 10.04 5.03
C PHE A 149 0.88 10.29 6.45
N ASP A 150 0.25 11.21 7.17
CA ASP A 150 0.66 11.62 8.52
C ASP A 150 -0.33 11.23 9.63
N GLU A 151 -1.51 10.72 9.27
CA GLU A 151 -2.54 10.30 10.23
C GLU A 151 -2.66 8.76 10.31
N PHE A 152 -3.47 8.16 9.44
CA PHE A 152 -3.70 6.70 9.45
C PHE A 152 -4.14 6.16 8.09
N ALA A 153 -4.02 4.85 7.93
CA ALA A 153 -4.60 4.12 6.79
C ALA A 153 -5.43 2.92 7.24
N LEU A 154 -6.45 2.57 6.46
CA LEU A 154 -7.19 1.32 6.51
C LEU A 154 -6.87 0.56 5.23
N ASP A 155 -6.29 -0.63 5.36
CA ASP A 155 -5.73 -1.29 4.20
C ASP A 155 -5.96 -2.81 4.22
N GLY A 156 -6.47 -3.33 3.10
CA GLY A 156 -6.56 -4.76 2.83
C GLY A 156 -5.20 -5.27 2.39
N VAL A 157 -4.74 -6.35 3.01
CA VAL A 157 -3.45 -7.00 2.72
C VAL A 157 -3.59 -8.51 2.63
N ILE A 158 -2.66 -9.12 1.93
CA ILE A 158 -2.56 -10.57 1.77
C ILE A 158 -1.10 -10.97 1.70
N SER A 159 -0.77 -12.13 2.26
CA SER A 159 0.56 -12.72 2.17
C SER A 159 0.65 -13.59 0.90
N ASP A 160 0.94 -12.96 -0.25
CA ASP A 160 1.06 -13.61 -1.56
C ASP A 160 2.25 -13.04 -2.35
N LYS A 161 2.89 -13.85 -3.21
CA LYS A 161 4.07 -13.41 -3.98
C LYS A 161 3.75 -12.39 -5.08
N ASN A 162 2.48 -12.27 -5.49
CA ASN A 162 2.02 -11.30 -6.49
C ASN A 162 1.47 -10.00 -5.85
N PHE A 163 1.59 -9.85 -4.53
CA PHE A 163 1.26 -8.63 -3.81
C PHE A 163 2.37 -8.28 -2.80
N CYS A 164 2.63 -6.99 -2.64
CA CYS A 164 3.63 -6.49 -1.71
C CYS A 164 3.17 -5.14 -1.15
N SER A 165 2.95 -5.06 0.17
CA SER A 165 2.86 -3.81 0.91
C SER A 165 4.21 -3.57 1.59
N TYR A 166 4.94 -2.56 1.12
CA TYR A 166 6.28 -2.23 1.57
C TYR A 166 6.32 -0.80 2.09
N ASP A 167 6.75 -0.61 3.33
CA ASP A 167 7.02 0.72 3.86
C ASP A 167 8.50 1.06 3.67
N ALA A 168 8.74 2.22 3.06
CA ALA A 168 10.06 2.81 2.95
C ALA A 168 10.19 3.97 3.96
N VAL A 169 11.22 3.91 4.80
CA VAL A 169 11.58 5.00 5.70
C VAL A 169 12.75 5.77 5.12
N GLN A 170 12.55 7.04 4.80
CA GLN A 170 13.59 7.93 4.26
C GLN A 170 13.49 9.29 4.94
N ASN A 171 14.60 9.80 5.49
CA ASN A 171 14.66 11.10 6.20
C ASN A 171 13.53 11.32 7.23
N ASN A 172 13.23 10.29 8.03
CA ASN A 172 12.16 10.26 9.03
C ASN A 172 10.73 10.35 8.47
N GLU A 173 10.56 10.25 7.15
CA GLU A 173 9.26 10.11 6.49
C GLU A 173 8.99 8.66 6.14
N ILE A 174 7.71 8.28 6.14
CA ILE A 174 7.26 6.93 5.81
C ILE A 174 6.42 6.98 4.54
N TYR A 175 6.84 6.19 3.56
CA TYR A 175 6.15 5.99 2.30
C TYR A 175 5.62 4.57 2.26
N THR A 176 4.30 4.40 2.24
CA THR A 176 3.69 3.09 1.98
C THR A 176 3.65 2.88 0.49
N ILE A 177 4.45 1.92 0.00
CA ILE A 177 4.53 1.49 -1.38
C ILE A 177 3.73 0.20 -1.52
N ARG A 178 2.84 0.12 -2.49
CA ARG A 178 2.17 -1.13 -2.83
C ARG A 178 2.50 -1.55 -4.24
N LEU A 179 2.84 -2.83 -4.40
CA LEU A 179 3.10 -3.45 -5.68
C LEU A 179 2.17 -4.64 -5.83
N GLY A 180 1.49 -4.76 -6.97
CA GLY A 180 0.57 -5.85 -7.21
C GLY A 180 0.51 -6.26 -8.67
N LYS A 181 0.61 -7.56 -8.95
CA LYS A 181 0.39 -8.11 -10.29
C LYS A 181 -1.10 -8.04 -10.61
N LEU A 182 -1.46 -7.25 -11.61
CA LEU A 182 -2.87 -7.05 -11.95
C LEU A 182 -3.43 -8.30 -12.63
N ASP A 183 -4.61 -8.72 -12.19
CA ASP A 183 -5.44 -9.66 -12.92
C ASP A 183 -6.17 -8.92 -14.04
N MET A 184 -5.75 -9.18 -15.29
CA MET A 184 -6.32 -8.56 -16.48
C MET A 184 -7.35 -9.46 -17.20
N SER A 185 -7.73 -10.59 -16.61
CA SER A 185 -8.74 -11.50 -17.16
C SER A 185 -10.15 -10.89 -17.18
#